data_AF-A0A128EUK5-F1
#
_entry.id   AF-A0A128EUK5-F1
#
_cell.length_a   1.000
_cell.length_b   1.000
_cell.length_c   1.000
_cell.angle_alpha   90.00
_cell.angle_beta   90.00
_cell.angle_gamma   90.00
#
_symmetry.space_group_name_H-M   'P 1'
#
loop_
_entity.id
_entity.type
_entity.pdbx_description
1 polymer ?
#
loop_
_entity_poly.entity_id
_entity_poly.type
_entity_poly.pdbx_seq_one_letter_code
_entity_poly.pdbx_strand_id
1 'polypeptide(L)'
;MFETWLDIAVGSLWGFWLAMYLDRYYSRQVAAINLCVFVFWGRSFKANRYLATFINILLVATFLLSASALIGSLVEFWGLFVVAWCLGLAVYALCFSLPKPVSRRRDTT
;
A
#
# COMPACT_ATOMS: atom_id res chain seq x y z
N MET A 1 -19.89 11.14 20.55
CA MET A 1 -19.86 11.77 19.21
C MET A 1 -18.44 12.04 18.73
N PHE A 2 -17.54 12.56 19.56
CA PHE A 2 -16.14 12.77 19.18
C PHE A 2 -15.42 11.49 18.75
N GLU A 3 -15.60 10.38 19.48
CA GLU A 3 -15.04 9.06 19.13
C GLU A 3 -15.50 8.59 17.75
N THR A 4 -16.76 8.81 17.42
CA THR A 4 -17.34 8.47 16.11
C THR A 4 -16.71 9.25 14.97
N TRP A 5 -16.43 10.53 15.18
CA TRP A 5 -15.70 11.36 14.20
C TRP A 5 -14.23 10.97 14.10
N LEU A 6 -13.61 10.54 15.20
CA LEU A 6 -12.25 10.03 15.24
C LEU A 6 -12.14 8.74 14.43
N ASP A 7 -13.06 7.78 14.59
CA ASP A 7 -13.11 6.54 13.81
C ASP A 7 -13.19 6.81 12.30
N ILE A 8 -14.00 7.79 11.90
CA ILE A 8 -14.16 8.20 10.50
C ILE A 8 -12.88 8.88 9.99
N ALA A 9 -12.29 9.79 10.78
CA ALA A 9 -11.06 10.49 10.41
C ALA A 9 -9.88 9.52 10.27
N VAL A 10 -9.68 8.64 11.25
CA VAL A 10 -8.61 7.64 11.24
C VAL A 10 -8.83 6.63 10.11
N GLY A 11 -10.06 6.16 9.90
CA GLY A 11 -10.42 5.27 8.79
C GLY A 11 -10.09 5.87 7.43
N SER A 12 -10.61 7.08 7.17
CA SER A 12 -10.38 7.77 5.88
C SER A 12 -8.92 8.12 5.63
N LEU A 13 -8.20 8.62 6.64
CA LEU A 13 -6.77 8.92 6.55
C LEU A 13 -5.96 7.64 6.29
N TRP A 14 -6.29 6.55 6.99
CA TRP A 14 -5.65 5.25 6.80
C TRP A 14 -5.88 4.69 5.40
N GLY A 15 -7.10 4.84 4.87
CA GLY A 15 -7.47 4.34 3.54
C GLY A 15 -6.76 5.11 2.44
N PHE A 16 -6.74 6.43 2.57
CA PHE A 16 -6.01 7.31 1.66
C PHE A 16 -4.50 7.03 1.69
N TRP A 17 -3.92 6.91 2.89
CA TRP A 17 -2.50 6.64 3.05
C TRP A 17 -2.11 5.28 2.46
N LEU A 18 -2.90 4.23 2.70
CA LEU A 18 -2.64 2.90 2.17
C LEU A 18 -2.69 2.89 0.63
N ALA A 19 -3.66 3.58 0.05
CA ALA A 19 -3.78 3.74 -1.41
C ALA A 19 -2.54 4.43 -2.00
N MET A 20 -2.12 5.54 -1.39
CA MET A 20 -0.93 6.29 -1.77
C MET A 20 0.35 5.45 -1.63
N TYR A 21 0.46 4.70 -0.54
CA TYR A 21 1.59 3.82 -0.27
C TYR A 21 1.73 2.74 -1.34
N LEU A 22 0.62 2.05 -1.66
CA LEU A 22 0.59 0.99 -2.67
C LEU A 22 0.92 1.52 -4.08
N ASP A 23 0.42 2.70 -4.43
CA ASP A 23 0.64 3.28 -5.75
C ASP A 23 2.07 3.82 -5.94
N ARG A 24 2.61 4.54 -4.95
CA ARG A 24 3.89 5.27 -5.12
C ARG A 24 5.11 4.58 -4.52
N TYR A 25 4.94 3.97 -3.34
CA TYR A 25 6.06 3.51 -2.54
C TYR A 25 6.28 2.00 -2.65
N TYR A 26 5.21 1.22 -2.79
CA TYR A 26 5.30 -0.23 -2.90
C TYR A 26 6.12 -0.67 -4.12
N SER A 27 5.91 -0.06 -5.29
CA SER A 27 6.72 -0.37 -6.48
C SER A 27 8.22 -0.12 -6.27
N ARG A 28 8.57 0.96 -5.56
CA ARG A 28 9.97 1.29 -5.24
C ARG A 28 10.55 0.35 -4.18
N GLN A 29 9.78 -0.03 -3.17
CA GLN A 29 10.18 -1.02 -2.17
C GLN A 29 10.42 -2.38 -2.81
N VAL A 30 9.51 -2.84 -3.67
CA VAL A 30 9.67 -4.12 -4.38
C VAL A 30 10.95 -4.11 -5.21
N ALA A 31 11.24 -3.01 -5.92
CA ALA A 31 12.47 -2.84 -6.68
C ALA A 31 13.72 -2.86 -5.77
N ALA A 32 13.70 -2.13 -4.65
CA ALA A 32 14.81 -2.09 -3.69
C ALA A 32 15.08 -3.45 -3.05
N ILE A 33 14.03 -4.16 -2.62
CA ILE A 33 14.12 -5.50 -2.03
C ILE A 33 14.66 -6.51 -3.04
N ASN A 34 14.15 -6.47 -4.28
CA ASN A 34 14.65 -7.35 -5.33
C ASN A 34 16.13 -7.10 -5.64
N LEU A 35 16.57 -5.83 -5.60
CA LEU A 35 17.97 -5.44 -5.79
C LEU A 35 18.84 -5.88 -4.60
N CYS A 36 18.37 -5.73 -3.36
CA CYS A 36 19.06 -6.22 -2.17
C CYS A 36 19.22 -7.75 -2.23
N VAL A 37 18.14 -8.48 -2.51
CA VAL A 37 18.17 -9.95 -2.63
C VAL A 37 19.13 -10.38 -3.74
N PHE A 38 19.15 -9.67 -4.87
CA PHE A 38 20.08 -9.94 -5.95
C PHE A 38 21.54 -9.77 -5.52
N VAL A 39 21.86 -8.66 -4.84
CA VAL A 39 23.22 -8.37 -4.34
C VAL A 39 23.68 -9.41 -3.31
N PHE A 40 22.82 -9.79 -2.37
CA PHE A 40 23.20 -10.69 -1.28
C PHE A 40 23.15 -12.18 -1.65
N TRP A 41 22.25 -12.61 -2.54
CA TRP A 41 22.02 -14.03 -2.80
C TRP A 41 22.74 -14.56 -4.05
N GLY A 42 23.07 -13.71 -5.03
CA GLY A 42 23.95 -14.02 -6.16
C GLY A 42 23.57 -15.21 -7.08
N ARG A 43 22.44 -15.89 -6.84
CA ARG A 43 21.96 -17.06 -7.61
C ARG A 43 20.72 -16.74 -8.47
N SER A 44 20.37 -17.66 -9.36
CA SER A 44 19.34 -17.61 -10.42
C SER A 44 18.15 -16.65 -10.19
N PHE A 45 17.85 -15.84 -11.23
CA PHE A 45 16.75 -14.86 -11.29
C PHE A 45 15.39 -15.37 -10.81
N LYS A 46 15.08 -16.66 -11.02
CA LYS A 46 13.80 -17.25 -10.57
C LYS A 46 13.71 -17.36 -9.05
N ALA A 47 14.76 -17.83 -8.39
CA ALA A 47 14.77 -17.98 -6.93
C ALA A 47 14.71 -16.62 -6.22
N ASN A 48 15.43 -15.63 -6.75
CA ASN A 48 15.42 -14.26 -6.20
C ASN A 48 14.03 -13.61 -6.30
N ARG A 49 13.28 -13.88 -7.38
CA ARG A 49 11.92 -13.35 -7.53
C ARG A 49 10.96 -13.92 -6.48
N TYR A 50 11.01 -15.22 -6.21
CA TYR A 50 10.17 -15.84 -5.17
C TYR A 50 10.56 -15.34 -3.77
N LEU A 51 11.86 -15.24 -3.48
CA LEU A 51 12.35 -14.76 -2.19
C LEU A 51 11.98 -13.29 -1.96
N ALA A 52 12.16 -12.42 -2.96
CA ALA A 52 11.76 -11.01 -2.88
C ALA A 52 10.24 -10.85 -2.73
N THR A 53 9.44 -11.69 -3.40
CA THR A 53 7.98 -11.69 -3.23
C THR A 53 7.61 -12.10 -1.80
N PHE A 54 8.25 -13.15 -1.26
CA PHE A 54 8.03 -13.59 0.11
C PHE A 54 8.37 -12.51 1.13
N ILE A 55 9.53 -11.84 0.98
CA ILE A 55 9.95 -10.74 1.86
C ILE A 55 8.97 -9.56 1.78
N ASN A 56 8.50 -9.20 0.58
CA ASN A 56 7.49 -8.15 0.43
C ASN A 56 6.18 -8.51 1.13
N ILE A 57 5.68 -9.73 0.94
CA ILE A 57 4.44 -10.20 1.60
C ILE A 57 4.63 -10.19 3.12
N LEU A 58 5.77 -10.66 3.63
CA LEU A 58 6.06 -10.71 5.04
C LEU A 58 6.11 -9.29 5.66
N LEU A 59 6.77 -8.35 4.98
CA LEU A 59 6.83 -6.94 5.40
C LEU A 59 5.43 -6.30 5.40
N VAL A 60 4.63 -6.52 4.36
CA VAL A 60 3.27 -6.00 4.28
C VAL A 60 2.39 -6.62 5.37
N ALA A 61 2.47 -7.93 5.59
CA ALA A 61 1.69 -8.62 6.60
C ALA A 61 2.06 -8.16 8.02
N THR A 62 3.35 -8.07 8.35
CA THR A 62 3.80 -7.57 9.66
C THR A 62 3.41 -6.12 9.89
N PHE A 63 3.50 -5.28 8.86
CA PHE A 63 3.02 -3.90 8.91
C PHE A 63 1.50 -3.83 9.13
N LEU A 64 0.71 -4.61 8.40
CA LEU A 64 -0.75 -4.63 8.57
C LEU A 64 -1.15 -5.16 9.94
N LEU A 65 -0.48 -6.19 10.46
CA LEU A 65 -0.77 -6.72 11.80
C LEU A 65 -0.45 -5.70 12.90
N SER A 66 0.69 -5.03 12.81
CA SER A 66 1.07 -3.98 13.77
C SER A 66 0.15 -2.76 13.68
N ALA A 67 -0.22 -2.34 12.47
CA ALA A 67 -1.19 -1.27 12.26
C ALA A 67 -2.59 -1.64 12.79
N SER A 68 -3.07 -2.86 12.53
CA SER A 68 -4.35 -3.34 13.06
C SER A 68 -4.37 -3.41 14.59
N ALA A 69 -3.26 -3.78 15.23
CA ALA A 69 -3.15 -3.77 16.68
C ALA A 69 -3.20 -2.35 17.27
N LEU A 70 -2.54 -1.38 16.62
CA LEU A 70 -2.54 0.02 17.02
C LEU A 70 -3.88 0.71 16.77
N ILE A 71 -4.53 0.41 15.65
CA ILE A 71 -5.83 0.99 15.30
C ILE A 71 -6.93 0.36 16.16
N GLY A 72 -6.82 -0.94 16.46
CA GLY A 72 -7.81 -1.64 17.27
C GLY A 72 -7.87 -1.20 18.73
N SER A 73 -6.85 -0.52 19.25
CA SER A 73 -6.91 0.12 20.57
C SER A 73 -7.53 1.52 20.54
N LEU A 74 -7.71 2.11 19.35
CA LEU A 74 -8.24 3.46 19.16
C LEU A 74 -9.67 3.48 18.59
N VAL A 75 -10.07 2.41 17.90
CA VAL A 75 -11.36 2.33 17.19
C VAL A 75 -12.41 1.67 18.06
N GLU A 76 -13.49 2.39 18.34
CA GLU A 76 -14.67 1.84 19.03
C GLU A 76 -15.65 1.20 18.04
N PHE A 77 -15.92 1.85 16.91
CA PHE A 77 -16.91 1.38 15.92
C PHE A 77 -16.25 0.92 14.61
N TRP A 78 -15.87 -0.36 14.58
CA TRP A 78 -15.25 -0.99 13.41
C TRP A 78 -16.03 -0.84 12.10
N GLY A 79 -17.37 -0.89 12.14
CA GLY A 79 -18.19 -0.71 10.94
C GLY A 79 -18.01 0.66 10.30
N LEU A 80 -17.99 1.73 11.09
CA LEU A 80 -17.79 3.10 10.61
C LEU A 80 -16.36 3.33 10.13
N PHE A 81 -15.39 2.79 10.85
CA PHE A 81 -13.99 2.79 10.44
C PHE A 81 -13.80 2.16 9.05
N VAL A 82 -14.38 0.98 8.80
CA VAL A 82 -14.26 0.28 7.51
C VAL A 82 -14.93 1.07 6.38
N VAL A 83 -16.10 1.65 6.62
CA VAL A 83 -16.77 2.49 5.62
C VAL A 83 -15.94 3.73 5.28
N ALA A 84 -15.38 4.40 6.30
CA ALA A 84 -14.52 5.56 6.10
C ALA A 84 -13.19 5.18 5.42
N TRP A 85 -12.65 4.00 5.71
CA TRP A 85 -11.47 3.44 5.05
C TRP A 85 -11.68 3.24 3.56
N CYS A 86 -12.80 2.62 3.17
CA CYS A 86 -13.21 2.49 1.78
C CYS A 86 -13.41 3.86 1.11
N LEU A 87 -13.96 4.84 1.84
CA LEU A 87 -14.16 6.19 1.32
C LEU A 87 -12.81 6.88 1.03
N GLY A 88 -11.83 6.76 1.92
CA GLY A 88 -10.48 7.29 1.71
C GLY A 88 -9.77 6.67 0.49
N LEU A 89 -9.94 5.36 0.30
CA LEU A 89 -9.48 4.64 -0.88
C LEU A 89 -10.14 5.16 -2.17
N ALA A 90 -11.47 5.31 -2.16
CA ALA A 90 -12.23 5.80 -3.30
C ALA A 90 -11.84 7.23 -3.68
N VAL A 91 -11.64 8.11 -2.69
CA VAL A 91 -11.17 9.49 -2.91
C VAL A 91 -9.78 9.50 -3.55
N TYR A 92 -8.85 8.68 -3.06
CA TYR A 92 -7.52 8.59 -3.68
C TYR A 92 -7.60 8.12 -5.13
N ALA A 93 -8.37 7.07 -5.41
CA ALA A 93 -8.52 6.54 -6.76
C ALA A 93 -9.13 7.59 -7.71
N LEU A 94 -10.23 8.24 -7.32
CA LEU A 94 -10.91 9.22 -8.15
C LEU A 94 -10.06 10.47 -8.40
N CYS A 95 -9.36 10.98 -7.39
CA CYS A 95 -8.63 12.23 -7.50
C CYS A 95 -7.19 12.08 -8.01
N PHE A 96 -6.56 10.92 -7.78
CA PHE A 96 -5.11 10.76 -7.99
C PHE A 96 -4.70 9.56 -8.84
N SER A 97 -5.58 8.56 -9.07
CA SER A 97 -5.26 7.42 -9.93
C SER A 97 -5.68 7.59 -11.39
N LEU A 98 -5.89 8.83 -11.86
CA LEU A 98 -6.12 9.12 -13.29
C LEU A 98 -5.05 8.42 -14.15
N PRO A 99 -5.43 7.77 -15.25
CA PRO A 99 -4.52 6.97 -16.05
C PRO A 99 -3.34 7.83 -16.50
N LYS A 100 -2.12 7.40 -16.18
CA LYS A 100 -0.89 7.99 -16.71
C LYS A 100 -1.08 8.11 -18.22
N PRO A 101 -1.05 9.31 -18.81
CA PRO A 101 -1.20 9.45 -20.25
C PRO A 101 -0.15 8.56 -20.88
N VAL A 102 -0.60 7.59 -21.69
CA VAL A 102 0.27 6.76 -22.50
C VAL A 102 1.11 7.74 -23.31
N SER A 103 2.38 7.89 -22.92
CA SER A 103 3.33 8.65 -23.71
C SER A 103 3.38 7.95 -25.05
N ARG A 104 2.67 8.54 -26.01
CA ARG A 104 2.59 8.14 -27.41
C ARG A 104 4.02 7.91 -27.86
N ARG A 105 4.43 6.64 -27.91
CA ARG A 105 5.68 6.22 -28.50
C ARG A 105 5.56 6.67 -29.95
N ARG A 106 6.18 7.81 -30.27
CA ARG A 106 6.43 8.19 -31.65
C ARG A 106 7.41 7.13 -32.13
N ASP A 107 6.86 6.09 -32.72
CA ASP A 107 7.58 5.25 -33.67
C ASP A 107 7.90 6.17 -34.85
N THR A 108 9.04 6.85 -34.75
CA THR A 108 9.69 7.45 -35.91
C THR A 108 10.29 6.29 -36.70
N THR A 109 9.61 6.00 -37.82
CA THR A 109 10.18 5.76 -39.16
C THR A 109 11.60 5.22 -39.23
#